data_AF-A0AAD3MMF6-F1
#
_entry.id   AF-A0AAD3MMF6-F1
#
_cell.length_a   1.000
_cell.length_b   1.000
_cell.length_c   1.000
_cell.angle_alpha   90.00
_cell.angle_beta   90.00
_cell.angle_gamma   90.00
#
_symmetry.space_group_name_H-M   'P 1'
#
loop_
_entity.id
_entity.type
_entity.pdbx_description
1 polymer ?
#
loop_
_entity_poly.entity_id
_entity_poly.type
_entity_poly.pdbx_seq_one_letter_code
_entity_poly.pdbx_strand_id
1 'polypeptide(L)'
;MNFKPASWLRLPEAPRSSCPTGGDEPHNRKQKKRSPGPGSPSSFRGLRDFLNMVRYSLDPENPTKSCKSRGSNLRVHFKNTRETAQAIKGMHIRKANKYLRDVIVQHQCVPFRRYNGGVGRCAQAKQFGWTQGRWPKKSAEFLLHMLKNAESNAELKGLDVDSLVIEHIQVNKAPKMRRRTYRAHGRINPYMSSPCHIEMILTEKEQIVPKPEEEVAQKKKVSQKKLKKQKLMARE
;
A
#
# COMPACT_ATOMS: atom_id res chain seq x y z
N MET A 1 53.63 10.58 3.20
CA MET A 1 53.28 11.26 1.93
C MET A 1 51.77 11.44 1.89
N ASN A 2 51.31 12.63 2.29
CA ASN A 2 49.88 12.95 2.44
C ASN A 2 49.35 13.56 1.14
N PHE A 3 48.54 12.80 0.40
CA PHE A 3 47.82 13.31 -0.76
C PHE A 3 46.50 13.94 -0.31
N LYS A 4 46.43 15.29 -0.34
CA LYS A 4 45.18 16.04 -0.22
C LYS A 4 44.41 15.96 -1.56
N PRO A 5 43.09 15.66 -1.57
CA PRO A 5 42.30 15.75 -2.78
C PRO A 5 41.94 17.21 -3.10
N ALA A 6 42.16 17.59 -4.35
CA ALA A 6 41.91 18.91 -4.90
C ALA A 6 40.41 19.28 -4.84
N SER A 7 40.15 20.47 -4.30
CA SER A 7 38.86 21.15 -4.28
C SER A 7 38.44 21.53 -5.71
N TRP A 8 37.39 20.87 -6.22
CA TRP A 8 36.71 21.30 -7.43
C TRP A 8 35.89 22.56 -7.15
N LEU A 9 36.35 23.67 -7.72
CA LEU A 9 35.69 24.97 -7.66
C LEU A 9 34.32 24.91 -8.36
N ARG A 10 33.29 25.24 -7.59
CA ARG A 10 31.90 25.45 -8.01
C ARG A 10 31.84 26.73 -8.84
N LEU A 11 31.59 26.60 -10.15
CA LEU A 11 31.28 27.74 -11.03
C LEU A 11 29.91 28.34 -10.62
N PRO A 12 29.79 29.67 -10.48
CA PRO A 12 28.53 30.33 -10.14
C PRO A 12 27.57 30.42 -11.34
N GLU A 13 26.28 30.20 -11.07
CA GLU A 13 25.18 30.35 -12.03
C GLU A 13 25.03 31.83 -12.46
N ALA A 14 24.92 32.06 -13.77
CA ALA A 14 24.65 33.37 -14.32
C ALA A 14 23.18 33.80 -14.10
N PRO A 15 22.91 35.04 -13.68
CA PRO A 15 21.54 35.54 -13.51
C PRO A 15 20.85 35.78 -14.86
N ARG A 16 19.59 35.34 -14.99
CA ARG A 16 18.74 35.68 -16.13
C ARG A 16 18.35 37.16 -16.05
N SER A 17 18.73 37.91 -17.08
CA SER A 17 18.41 39.32 -17.29
C SER A 17 16.91 39.55 -17.44
N SER A 18 16.37 40.41 -16.59
CA SER A 18 15.09 41.10 -16.74
C SER A 18 15.29 42.36 -17.58
N CYS A 19 14.49 42.55 -18.64
CA CYS A 19 14.35 43.84 -19.31
C CYS A 19 12.86 44.27 -19.26
N PRO A 20 12.55 45.46 -18.69
CA PRO A 20 11.25 46.09 -18.73
C PRO A 20 11.22 47.26 -19.73
N THR A 21 10.11 47.43 -20.47
CA THR A 21 9.69 48.70 -21.11
C THR A 21 8.17 48.60 -21.28
N GLY A 22 7.36 49.38 -20.54
CA GLY A 22 6.76 50.65 -20.99
C GLY A 22 5.58 50.37 -21.94
N GLY A 23 4.31 50.68 -21.69
CA GLY A 23 3.71 51.90 -21.16
C GLY A 23 2.77 52.46 -22.26
N ASP A 24 1.57 52.90 -21.88
CA ASP A 24 0.61 53.75 -22.62
C ASP A 24 -0.53 53.14 -23.48
N GLU A 25 -1.66 52.89 -22.79
CA GLU A 25 -2.99 53.56 -22.93
C GLU A 25 -3.85 53.51 -24.24
N PRO A 26 -5.17 53.85 -24.22
CA PRO A 26 -6.22 52.89 -24.57
C PRO A 26 -7.07 53.26 -25.80
N HIS A 27 -7.61 52.25 -26.48
CA HIS A 27 -8.67 52.45 -27.47
C HIS A 27 -10.01 51.81 -27.04
N ASN A 28 -10.83 52.71 -26.50
CA ASN A 28 -12.28 52.77 -26.52
C ASN A 28 -12.97 51.75 -27.45
N ARG A 29 -13.54 50.68 -26.87
CA ARG A 29 -14.57 49.87 -27.53
C ARG A 29 -15.81 49.80 -26.64
N LYS A 30 -16.68 50.78 -26.85
CA LYS A 30 -18.11 50.87 -26.51
C LYS A 30 -18.69 49.63 -25.80
N GLN A 31 -19.10 49.85 -24.56
CA GLN A 31 -20.01 48.97 -23.81
C GLN A 31 -21.30 48.73 -24.62
N LYS A 32 -21.64 47.45 -24.84
CA LYS A 32 -22.99 47.04 -25.19
C LYS A 32 -23.52 46.20 -24.02
N LYS A 33 -24.18 46.86 -23.07
CA LYS A 33 -24.97 46.19 -22.02
C LYS A 33 -26.00 45.31 -22.72
N ARG A 34 -25.85 43.98 -22.61
CA ARG A 34 -26.93 43.02 -22.90
C ARG A 34 -27.48 42.56 -21.57
N SER A 35 -28.76 42.80 -21.37
CA SER A 35 -29.56 42.37 -20.22
C SER A 35 -29.54 40.84 -20.08
N PRO A 36 -29.62 40.28 -18.86
CA PRO A 36 -29.71 38.84 -18.68
C PRO A 36 -31.11 38.34 -19.06
N GLY A 37 -31.19 37.48 -20.08
CA GLY A 37 -32.39 36.74 -20.45
C GLY A 37 -32.55 35.44 -19.62
N PRO A 38 -33.77 34.88 -19.56
CA PRO A 38 -34.15 33.85 -18.59
C PRO A 38 -33.50 32.49 -18.90
N GLY A 39 -33.33 31.70 -17.83
CA GLY A 39 -32.55 30.48 -17.80
C GLY A 39 -32.91 29.44 -18.86
N SER A 40 -31.85 28.87 -19.43
CA SER A 40 -31.91 27.53 -20.04
C SER A 40 -31.48 26.53 -18.98
N PRO A 41 -32.22 25.42 -18.76
CA PRO A 41 -31.81 24.42 -17.79
C PRO A 41 -30.51 23.77 -18.27
N SER A 42 -29.49 23.88 -17.44
CA SER A 42 -28.18 23.26 -17.53
C SER A 42 -28.24 21.73 -17.40
N SER A 43 -28.95 21.05 -18.29
CA SER A 43 -29.15 19.59 -18.22
C SER A 43 -28.09 18.75 -18.94
N PHE A 44 -27.02 19.36 -19.47
CA PHE A 44 -25.87 18.64 -20.06
C PHE A 44 -24.55 18.82 -19.31
N ARG A 45 -24.61 19.11 -18.00
CA ARG A 45 -23.47 18.98 -17.08
C ARG A 45 -23.64 17.87 -16.02
N GLY A 46 -24.76 17.13 -16.05
CA GLY A 46 -25.02 16.06 -15.09
C GLY A 46 -24.49 14.67 -15.47
N LEU A 47 -24.08 14.44 -16.73
CA LEU A 47 -23.69 13.10 -17.21
C LEU A 47 -22.20 12.77 -17.05
N ARG A 48 -21.35 13.73 -16.67
CA ARG A 48 -19.91 13.49 -16.45
C ARG A 48 -19.58 13.01 -15.03
N ASP A 49 -20.45 13.29 -14.07
CA ASP A 49 -20.23 12.87 -12.67
C ASP A 49 -20.69 11.43 -12.40
N PHE A 50 -21.63 10.90 -13.21
CA PHE A 50 -22.03 9.49 -13.14
C PHE A 50 -20.99 8.51 -13.71
N LEU A 51 -20.08 8.97 -14.57
CA LEU A 51 -19.08 8.13 -15.24
C LEU A 51 -17.79 7.91 -14.43
N ASN A 52 -17.63 8.59 -13.30
CA ASN A 52 -16.52 8.41 -12.36
C ASN A 52 -16.94 7.60 -11.11
N MET A 53 -17.97 6.76 -11.22
CA MET A 53 -18.35 5.87 -10.13
C MET A 53 -17.35 4.71 -10.00
N VAL A 54 -16.33 4.95 -9.19
CA VAL A 54 -15.26 4.00 -8.90
C VAL A 54 -15.81 2.83 -8.08
N ARG A 55 -15.94 1.66 -8.70
CA ARG A 55 -16.45 0.44 -8.04
C ARG A 55 -15.34 -0.35 -7.34
N TYR A 56 -15.61 -0.75 -6.11
CA TYR A 56 -14.81 -1.76 -5.39
C TYR A 56 -15.25 -3.15 -5.84
N SER A 57 -14.37 -4.14 -5.72
CA SER A 57 -14.70 -5.53 -6.06
C SER A 57 -15.60 -6.22 -5.03
N LEU A 58 -15.42 -5.86 -3.75
CA LEU A 58 -16.14 -6.41 -2.61
C LEU A 58 -16.81 -5.26 -1.86
N ASP A 59 -18.06 -5.47 -1.48
CA ASP A 59 -18.77 -4.57 -0.59
C ASP A 59 -18.71 -5.09 0.85
N PRO A 60 -18.43 -4.21 1.83
CA PRO A 60 -18.35 -4.61 3.23
C PRO A 60 -19.72 -5.10 3.70
N GLU A 61 -19.73 -6.10 4.58
CA GLU A 61 -20.96 -6.60 5.21
C GLU A 61 -21.72 -5.47 5.91
N ASN A 62 -20.99 -4.61 6.63
CA ASN A 62 -21.54 -3.45 7.32
C ASN A 62 -20.88 -2.15 6.81
N PRO A 63 -21.52 -1.39 5.91
CA PRO A 63 -20.93 -0.18 5.34
C PRO A 63 -20.74 0.95 6.36
N THR A 64 -21.55 0.97 7.42
CA THR A 64 -21.47 1.94 8.53
C THR A 64 -20.22 1.72 9.37
N LYS A 65 -19.94 0.48 9.79
CA LYS A 65 -18.76 0.08 10.58
C LYS A 65 -17.51 -0.17 9.74
N SER A 66 -17.41 0.42 8.54
CA SER A 66 -16.30 0.17 7.62
C SER A 66 -15.76 1.45 6.99
N CYS A 67 -14.48 1.46 6.69
CA CYS A 67 -13.84 2.50 5.89
C CYS A 67 -13.23 1.90 4.61
N LYS A 68 -13.24 2.68 3.53
CA LYS A 68 -12.69 2.28 2.22
C LYS A 68 -11.55 3.24 1.86
N SER A 69 -10.53 2.73 1.18
CA SER A 69 -9.41 3.51 0.69
C SER A 69 -8.91 2.91 -0.63
N ARG A 70 -8.59 3.77 -1.61
CA ARG A 70 -8.18 3.34 -2.96
C ARG A 70 -7.10 4.24 -3.54
N GLY A 71 -6.15 3.63 -4.24
CA GLY A 71 -5.18 4.32 -5.07
C GLY A 71 -5.20 3.77 -6.50
N SER A 72 -5.32 4.66 -7.48
CA SER A 72 -5.36 4.29 -8.91
C SER A 72 -4.06 4.69 -9.63
N ASN A 73 -3.64 3.89 -10.60
CA ASN A 73 -2.45 4.15 -11.43
C ASN A 73 -1.16 4.40 -10.63
N LEU A 74 -0.99 3.71 -9.50
CA LEU A 74 0.18 3.86 -8.65
C LEU A 74 1.42 3.29 -9.34
N ARG A 75 2.49 4.09 -9.39
CA ARG A 75 3.76 3.72 -10.04
C ARG A 75 4.65 2.85 -9.13
N VAL A 76 4.13 1.69 -8.75
CA VAL A 76 4.84 0.65 -7.99
C VAL A 76 4.74 -0.69 -8.72
N HIS A 77 5.64 -1.61 -8.40
CA HIS A 77 5.69 -2.90 -9.10
C HIS A 77 4.55 -3.82 -8.62
N PHE A 78 3.61 -4.11 -9.50
CA PHE A 78 2.43 -4.93 -9.22
C PHE A 78 2.73 -6.21 -8.40
N LYS A 79 3.72 -7.00 -8.81
CA LYS A 79 4.02 -8.29 -8.15
C LYS A 79 4.46 -8.10 -6.70
N ASN A 80 5.29 -7.08 -6.44
CA ASN A 80 5.82 -6.83 -5.10
C ASN A 80 4.70 -6.34 -4.19
N THR A 81 3.90 -5.40 -4.68
CA THR A 81 2.76 -4.85 -3.94
C THR A 81 1.73 -5.94 -3.63
N ARG A 82 1.50 -6.90 -4.53
CA ARG A 82 0.62 -8.03 -4.27
C ARG A 82 1.11 -8.90 -3.12
N GLU A 83 2.39 -9.25 -3.08
CA GLU A 83 2.93 -10.06 -1.98
C GLU A 83 2.88 -9.30 -0.65
N THR A 84 3.21 -8.00 -0.65
CA THR A 84 3.10 -7.16 0.57
C THR A 84 1.66 -7.01 1.03
N ALA A 85 0.71 -6.80 0.11
CA ALA A 85 -0.71 -6.70 0.43
C ALA A 85 -1.24 -8.00 1.04
N GLN A 86 -0.82 -9.15 0.52
CA GLN A 86 -1.21 -10.44 1.09
C GLN A 86 -0.62 -10.68 2.48
N ALA A 87 0.57 -10.15 2.76
CA ALA A 87 1.17 -10.26 4.09
C ALA A 87 0.40 -9.47 5.15
N ILE A 88 -0.15 -8.30 4.80
CA ILE A 88 -0.91 -7.45 5.74
C ILE A 88 -2.41 -7.76 5.81
N LYS A 89 -2.93 -8.61 4.92
CA LYS A 89 -4.34 -8.98 4.89
C LYS A 89 -4.74 -9.65 6.22
N GLY A 90 -5.81 -9.15 6.85
CA GLY A 90 -6.32 -9.67 8.12
C GLY A 90 -5.61 -9.16 9.37
N MET A 91 -4.65 -8.23 9.25
CA MET A 91 -3.99 -7.63 10.40
C MET A 91 -4.78 -6.44 10.96
N HIS A 92 -4.63 -6.20 12.26
CA HIS A 92 -4.98 -4.91 12.88
C HIS A 92 -4.13 -3.79 12.29
N ILE A 93 -4.71 -2.60 12.19
CA ILE A 93 -4.06 -1.46 11.55
C ILE A 93 -2.72 -1.07 12.19
N ARG A 94 -2.66 -1.03 13.53
CA ARG A 94 -1.43 -0.74 14.29
C ARG A 94 -0.33 -1.77 14.01
N LYS A 95 -0.70 -3.06 13.95
CA LYS A 95 0.23 -4.16 13.64
C LYS A 95 0.72 -4.07 12.21
N ALA A 96 -0.16 -3.76 11.25
CA ALA A 96 0.18 -3.57 9.86
C ALA A 96 1.16 -2.39 9.67
N ASN A 97 0.91 -1.25 10.32
CA ASN A 97 1.80 -0.10 10.29
C ASN A 97 3.20 -0.43 10.83
N LYS A 98 3.27 -1.12 11.97
CA LYS A 98 4.54 -1.59 12.54
C LYS A 98 5.27 -2.53 11.58
N TYR A 99 4.56 -3.54 11.07
CA TYR A 99 5.11 -4.51 10.11
C TYR A 99 5.71 -3.82 8.87
N LEU A 100 4.98 -2.88 8.26
CA LEU A 100 5.45 -2.19 7.06
C LEU A 100 6.65 -1.29 7.33
N ARG A 101 6.72 -0.63 8.50
CA ARG A 101 7.91 0.13 8.92
C ARG A 101 9.12 -0.80 9.13
N ASP A 102 8.91 -1.95 9.77
CA ASP A 102 9.95 -2.95 9.97
C ASP A 102 10.47 -3.54 8.64
N VAL A 103 9.60 -3.67 7.63
CA VAL A 103 9.98 -4.07 6.26
C VAL A 103 10.86 -3.00 5.59
N ILE A 104 10.60 -1.71 5.81
CA ILE A 104 11.43 -0.62 5.26
C ILE A 104 12.84 -0.65 5.86
N VAL A 105 12.93 -0.92 7.17
CA VAL A 105 14.21 -1.03 7.92
C VAL A 105 14.87 -2.40 7.71
N GLN A 106 14.17 -3.36 7.11
CA GLN A 106 14.63 -4.74 6.84
C GLN A 106 14.71 -5.66 8.08
N HIS A 107 14.05 -5.29 9.17
CA HIS A 107 13.92 -6.17 10.35
C HIS A 107 12.98 -7.36 10.09
N GLN A 108 11.93 -7.16 9.29
CA GLN A 108 11.00 -8.22 8.90
C GLN A 108 10.86 -8.30 7.38
N CYS A 109 10.78 -9.51 6.84
CA CYS A 109 10.66 -9.70 5.39
C CYS A 109 9.21 -9.89 4.95
N VAL A 110 8.96 -9.61 3.67
CA VAL A 110 7.70 -10.00 3.00
C VAL A 110 7.91 -11.37 2.35
N PRO A 111 7.07 -12.38 2.67
CA PRO A 111 7.14 -13.68 2.01
C PRO A 111 6.65 -13.59 0.57
N PHE A 112 7.42 -14.13 -0.38
CA PHE A 112 7.02 -14.19 -1.79
C PHE A 112 6.49 -15.59 -2.09
N ARG A 113 5.17 -15.74 -2.14
CA ARG A 113 4.48 -17.03 -2.32
C ARG A 113 4.17 -17.34 -3.78
N ARG A 114 3.55 -16.38 -4.49
CA ARG A 114 3.13 -16.60 -5.90
C ARG A 114 4.20 -16.22 -6.90
N TYR A 115 4.83 -15.06 -6.71
CA TYR A 115 5.83 -14.53 -7.63
C TYR A 115 7.25 -14.79 -7.14
N ASN A 116 7.64 -16.05 -7.06
CA ASN A 116 8.89 -16.49 -6.41
C ASN A 116 10.02 -16.89 -7.38
N GLY A 117 9.84 -16.72 -8.70
CA GLY A 117 10.88 -17.02 -9.69
C GLY A 117 12.13 -16.15 -9.50
N GLY A 118 13.28 -16.77 -9.23
CA GLY A 118 14.55 -16.08 -8.97
C GLY A 118 14.60 -15.28 -7.66
N VAL A 119 13.69 -15.57 -6.71
CA VAL A 119 13.70 -14.91 -5.40
C VAL A 119 14.63 -15.67 -4.44
N GLY A 120 15.50 -14.91 -3.75
CA GLY A 120 16.43 -15.47 -2.77
C GLY A 120 15.73 -16.03 -1.53
N ARG A 121 16.41 -16.95 -0.84
CA ARG A 121 15.95 -17.48 0.46
C ARG A 121 16.34 -16.52 1.57
N CYS A 122 15.49 -16.39 2.59
CA CYS A 122 15.72 -15.49 3.72
C CYS A 122 15.37 -16.20 5.02
N ALA A 123 16.20 -16.04 6.07
CA ALA A 123 15.94 -16.63 7.38
C ALA A 123 14.66 -16.09 8.04
N GLN A 124 14.35 -14.80 7.83
CA GLN A 124 13.15 -14.14 8.37
C GLN A 124 11.85 -14.74 7.80
N ALA A 125 11.89 -15.35 6.61
CA ALA A 125 10.71 -15.94 5.98
C ALA A 125 10.18 -17.17 6.77
N LYS A 126 11.00 -17.77 7.63
CA LYS A 126 10.62 -18.88 8.50
C LYS A 126 9.43 -18.53 9.41
N GLN A 127 9.31 -17.27 9.84
CA GLN A 127 8.16 -16.79 10.63
C GLN A 127 6.82 -17.01 9.91
N PHE A 128 6.84 -16.96 8.57
CA PHE A 128 5.64 -17.12 7.73
C PHE A 128 5.45 -18.56 7.23
N GLY A 129 6.25 -19.51 7.74
CA GLY A 129 6.29 -20.89 7.26
C GLY A 129 6.79 -21.01 5.81
N TRP A 130 7.62 -20.08 5.35
CA TRP A 130 8.11 -20.03 3.97
C TRP A 130 9.63 -19.87 3.90
N THR A 131 10.21 -20.14 2.72
CA THR A 131 11.67 -20.12 2.54
C THR A 131 12.17 -18.85 1.86
N GLN A 132 11.36 -18.24 1.00
CA GLN A 132 11.75 -17.12 0.14
C GLN A 132 11.09 -15.80 0.58
N GLY A 133 11.86 -14.72 0.62
CA GLY A 133 11.36 -13.41 1.03
C GLY A 133 12.24 -12.26 0.57
N ARG A 134 11.68 -11.05 0.51
CA ARG A 134 12.38 -9.80 0.16
C ARG A 134 11.81 -8.62 0.96
N TRP A 135 12.47 -7.47 0.85
CA TRP A 135 12.06 -6.21 1.48
C TRP A 135 11.67 -5.16 0.43
N PRO A 136 10.43 -5.18 -0.09
CA PRO A 136 9.98 -4.25 -1.12
C PRO A 136 9.66 -2.86 -0.54
N LYS A 137 10.70 -2.04 -0.30
CA LYS A 137 10.60 -0.70 0.31
C LYS A 137 9.52 0.19 -0.32
N LYS A 138 9.57 0.37 -1.65
CA LYS A 138 8.61 1.23 -2.37
C LYS A 138 7.15 0.76 -2.23
N SER A 139 6.91 -0.56 -2.22
CA SER A 139 5.56 -1.09 -2.04
C SER A 139 5.06 -0.88 -0.61
N ALA A 140 5.94 -1.02 0.39
CA ALA A 140 5.61 -0.77 1.79
C ALA A 140 5.28 0.70 2.06
N GLU A 141 6.06 1.64 1.51
CA GLU A 141 5.79 3.09 1.63
C GLU A 141 4.42 3.47 1.06
N PHE A 142 4.09 2.99 -0.14
CA PHE A 142 2.79 3.27 -0.74
C PHE A 142 1.63 2.66 0.06
N LEU A 143 1.81 1.45 0.62
CA LEU A 143 0.78 0.85 1.48
C LEU A 143 0.62 1.59 2.81
N LEU A 144 1.70 2.11 3.40
CA LEU A 144 1.61 2.97 4.59
C LEU A 144 0.83 4.25 4.30
N HIS A 145 1.06 4.90 3.15
CA HIS A 145 0.28 6.07 2.75
C HIS A 145 -1.21 5.74 2.58
N MET A 146 -1.51 4.57 2.01
CA MET A 146 -2.90 4.12 1.86
C MET A 146 -3.58 3.81 3.19
N LEU A 147 -2.85 3.23 4.16
CA LEU A 147 -3.35 2.96 5.52
C LEU A 147 -3.58 4.26 6.29
N LYS A 148 -2.65 5.22 6.22
CA LYS A 148 -2.85 6.56 6.80
C LYS A 148 -4.10 7.25 6.26
N ASN A 149 -4.33 7.13 4.95
CA ASN A 149 -5.57 7.65 4.35
C ASN A 149 -6.83 6.90 4.83
N ALA A 150 -6.72 5.59 5.08
CA ALA A 150 -7.82 4.81 5.64
C ALA A 150 -8.11 5.17 7.11
N GLU A 151 -7.07 5.47 7.91
CA GLU A 151 -7.19 6.01 9.28
C GLU A 151 -7.96 7.32 9.28
N SER A 152 -7.53 8.30 8.47
CA SER A 152 -8.23 9.58 8.36
C SER A 152 -9.68 9.42 7.89
N ASN A 153 -9.96 8.48 6.98
CA ASN A 153 -11.34 8.18 6.58
C ASN A 153 -12.18 7.54 7.69
N ALA A 154 -11.56 6.77 8.59
CA ALA A 154 -12.25 6.17 9.72
C ALA A 154 -12.55 7.20 10.81
N GLU A 155 -11.59 8.10 11.10
CA GLU A 155 -11.78 9.23 12.01
C GLU A 155 -12.92 10.13 11.56
N LEU A 156 -12.99 10.45 10.25
CA LEU A 156 -14.08 11.23 9.68
C LEU A 156 -15.45 10.57 9.82
N LYS A 157 -15.49 9.23 9.89
CA LYS A 157 -16.73 8.46 10.12
C LYS A 157 -17.03 8.25 11.60
N GLY A 158 -16.12 8.63 12.51
CA GLY A 158 -16.25 8.39 13.94
C GLY A 158 -16.08 6.93 14.36
N LEU A 159 -15.35 6.13 13.58
CA LEU A 159 -15.03 4.75 13.94
C LEU A 159 -13.83 4.70 14.89
N ASP A 160 -13.78 3.69 15.76
CA ASP A 160 -12.60 3.46 16.58
C ASP A 160 -11.42 2.97 15.73
N VAL A 161 -10.36 3.77 15.64
CA VAL A 161 -9.17 3.50 14.84
C VAL A 161 -8.42 2.27 15.37
N ASP A 162 -8.50 2.00 16.68
CA ASP A 162 -7.70 0.95 17.31
C ASP A 162 -8.26 -0.45 17.05
N SER A 163 -9.58 -0.54 16.88
CA SER A 163 -10.30 -1.78 16.60
C SER A 163 -10.41 -2.11 15.10
N LEU A 164 -9.79 -1.30 14.22
CA LEU A 164 -9.81 -1.54 12.77
C LEU A 164 -8.96 -2.74 12.35
N VAL A 165 -9.57 -3.61 11.55
CA VAL A 165 -8.94 -4.76 10.91
C VAL A 165 -9.02 -4.63 9.41
N ILE A 166 -7.92 -4.94 8.71
CA ILE A 166 -7.89 -4.99 7.25
C ILE A 166 -8.58 -6.26 6.78
N GLU A 167 -9.85 -6.18 6.44
CA GLU A 167 -10.63 -7.31 5.95
C GLU A 167 -10.30 -7.64 4.50
N HIS A 168 -10.39 -6.62 3.64
CA HIS A 168 -10.17 -6.76 2.22
C HIS A 168 -9.02 -5.87 1.78
N ILE A 169 -8.09 -6.47 1.04
CA ILE A 169 -7.07 -5.75 0.30
C ILE A 169 -6.84 -6.44 -1.03
N GLN A 170 -6.93 -5.66 -2.09
CA GLN A 170 -6.77 -6.14 -3.45
C GLN A 170 -5.84 -5.23 -4.23
N VAL A 171 -5.02 -5.86 -5.06
CA VAL A 171 -4.09 -5.19 -5.96
C VAL A 171 -4.40 -5.67 -7.37
N ASN A 172 -4.77 -4.73 -8.23
CA ASN A 172 -5.10 -4.97 -9.64
C ASN A 172 -4.00 -4.38 -10.54
N LYS A 173 -3.81 -4.98 -11.72
CA LYS A 173 -2.88 -4.44 -12.73
C LYS A 173 -3.47 -3.17 -13.32
N ALA A 174 -2.66 -2.13 -13.43
CA ALA A 174 -3.02 -0.90 -14.13
C ALA A 174 -2.48 -0.93 -15.58
N PRO A 175 -2.97 -0.04 -16.47
CA PRO A 175 -2.45 0.08 -17.83
C PRO A 175 -0.92 0.26 -17.85
N LYS A 176 -0.23 -0.52 -18.70
CA LYS A 176 1.23 -0.50 -18.76
C LYS A 176 1.73 0.78 -19.41
N MET A 177 2.72 1.42 -18.79
CA MET A 177 3.42 2.56 -19.40
C MET A 177 4.50 2.06 -20.34
N ARG A 178 4.53 2.54 -21.58
CA ARG A 178 5.45 2.07 -22.63
C ARG A 178 6.69 2.96 -22.71
N ARG A 179 7.87 2.33 -22.75
CA ARG A 179 9.16 2.93 -23.13
C ARG A 179 9.87 1.98 -24.09
N ARG A 180 10.92 2.45 -24.76
CA ARG A 180 11.70 1.67 -25.73
C ARG A 180 13.08 1.34 -25.16
N THR A 181 13.62 0.18 -25.54
CA THR A 181 15.02 -0.19 -25.30
C THR A 181 15.64 -0.63 -26.61
N TYR A 182 16.71 0.04 -27.02
CA TYR A 182 17.48 -0.31 -28.20
C TYR A 182 18.37 -1.52 -27.90
N ARG A 183 18.46 -2.44 -28.86
CA ARG A 183 19.26 -3.67 -28.77
C ARG A 183 20.15 -3.78 -30.02
N ALA A 184 21.06 -4.75 -29.98
CA ALA A 184 21.99 -5.02 -31.07
C ALA A 184 21.24 -5.22 -32.41
N HIS A 185 21.94 -4.91 -33.51
CA HIS A 185 21.43 -5.01 -34.89
C HIS A 185 20.14 -4.20 -35.13
N GLY A 186 20.02 -3.00 -34.53
CA GLY A 186 18.89 -2.10 -34.76
C GLY A 186 17.55 -2.56 -34.19
N ARG A 187 17.50 -3.60 -33.36
CA ARG A 187 16.27 -4.12 -32.76
C ARG A 187 15.72 -3.16 -31.69
N ILE A 188 14.39 -2.99 -31.65
CA ILE A 188 13.70 -2.17 -30.63
C ILE A 188 12.80 -3.07 -29.79
N ASN A 189 13.15 -3.25 -28.51
CA ASN A 189 12.36 -4.03 -27.57
C ASN A 189 11.52 -3.12 -26.65
N PRO A 190 10.36 -3.59 -26.17
CA PRO A 190 9.54 -2.84 -25.24
C PRO A 190 10.12 -2.88 -23.82
N TYR A 191 10.18 -1.72 -23.16
CA TYR A 191 10.44 -1.60 -21.74
C TYR A 191 9.22 -1.03 -21.04
N MET A 192 8.40 -1.92 -20.47
CA MET A 192 7.09 -1.54 -19.92
C MET A 192 7.13 -1.47 -18.41
N SER A 193 6.58 -0.39 -17.84
CA SER A 193 6.28 -0.33 -16.41
C SER A 193 4.95 -1.03 -16.13
N SER A 194 4.86 -1.75 -15.01
CA SER A 194 3.65 -2.45 -14.57
C SER A 194 3.09 -1.79 -13.30
N PRO A 195 2.39 -0.65 -13.41
CA PRO A 195 1.73 0.02 -12.28
C PRO A 195 0.56 -0.81 -11.74
N CYS A 196 0.00 -0.39 -10.60
CA CYS A 196 -1.15 -1.08 -9.99
C CYS A 196 -2.23 -0.13 -9.49
N HIS A 197 -3.45 -0.65 -9.41
CA HIS A 197 -4.52 -0.11 -8.59
C HIS A 197 -4.55 -0.89 -7.28
N ILE A 198 -4.72 -0.20 -6.15
CA ILE A 198 -4.83 -0.81 -4.83
C ILE A 198 -6.18 -0.36 -4.25
N GLU A 199 -6.92 -1.29 -3.69
CA GLU A 199 -8.12 -1.02 -2.92
C GLU A 199 -8.06 -1.78 -1.60
N MET A 200 -8.55 -1.15 -0.54
CA MET A 200 -8.64 -1.74 0.78
C MET A 200 -9.92 -1.32 1.47
N ILE A 201 -10.45 -2.23 2.27
CA ILE A 201 -11.62 -2.04 3.12
C ILE A 201 -11.21 -2.50 4.50
N LEU A 202 -11.41 -1.62 5.47
CA LEU A 202 -11.19 -1.92 6.86
C LEU A 202 -12.54 -1.96 7.55
N THR A 203 -12.71 -2.92 8.44
CA THR A 203 -13.90 -3.08 9.26
C THR A 203 -13.51 -3.00 10.72
N GLU A 204 -14.37 -2.36 11.49
CA GLU A 204 -14.28 -2.40 12.94
C GLU A 204 -14.72 -3.79 13.39
N LYS A 205 -13.82 -4.53 14.04
CA LYS A 205 -14.14 -5.82 14.63
C LYS A 205 -14.01 -5.70 16.13
N GLU A 206 -15.12 -5.89 16.83
CA GLU A 206 -15.12 -6.02 18.27
C GLU A 206 -14.27 -7.24 18.65
N GLN A 207 -13.28 -7.03 19.52
CA GLN A 207 -12.52 -8.13 20.08
C GLN A 207 -13.44 -8.91 21.01
N ILE A 208 -14.05 -9.97 20.50
CA ILE A 208 -14.65 -10.99 21.34
C ILE A 208 -13.46 -11.67 22.02
N VAL A 209 -13.08 -11.18 23.20
CA VAL A 209 -12.12 -11.83 24.08
C VAL A 209 -12.69 -13.25 24.27
N PRO A 210 -12.02 -14.29 23.75
CA PRO A 210 -12.47 -15.64 24.02
C PRO A 210 -12.50 -15.79 25.54
N LYS A 211 -13.67 -16.16 26.08
CA LYS A 211 -13.77 -16.57 27.48
C LYS A 211 -12.62 -17.55 27.73
N PRO A 212 -11.83 -17.38 28.80
CA PRO A 212 -10.73 -18.29 29.07
C PRO A 212 -11.32 -19.71 29.09
N GLU A 213 -10.81 -20.58 28.21
CA GLU A 213 -11.05 -22.01 28.36
C GLU A 213 -10.52 -22.34 29.74
N GLU A 214 -11.42 -22.76 30.65
CA GLU A 214 -11.03 -23.27 31.96
C GLU A 214 -9.91 -24.29 31.74
N GLU A 215 -8.79 -24.10 32.45
CA GLU A 215 -7.62 -24.95 32.35
C GLU A 215 -8.04 -26.42 32.50
N VAL A 216 -8.22 -27.13 31.38
CA VAL A 216 -8.31 -28.58 31.41
C VAL A 216 -6.94 -29.05 31.84
N ALA A 217 -6.83 -29.28 33.15
CA ALA A 217 -5.63 -29.69 33.87
C ALA A 217 -4.77 -30.55 32.95
N GLN A 218 -3.62 -30.00 32.55
CA GLN A 218 -2.65 -30.70 31.73
C GLN A 218 -2.30 -32.00 32.47
N LYS A 219 -2.88 -33.13 32.03
CA LYS A 219 -2.49 -34.45 32.51
C LYS A 219 -1.01 -34.58 32.20
N LYS A 220 -0.16 -34.43 33.23
CA LYS A 220 1.29 -34.59 33.14
C LYS A 220 1.55 -35.91 32.43
N LYS A 221 2.04 -35.86 31.19
CA LYS A 221 2.45 -37.05 30.44
C LYS A 221 3.56 -37.71 31.25
N VAL A 222 3.23 -38.80 31.93
CA VAL A 222 4.19 -39.59 32.69
C VAL A 222 5.20 -40.16 31.68
N SER A 223 6.50 -39.91 31.90
CA SER A 223 7.59 -40.45 31.09
C SER A 223 7.46 -41.96 30.93
N GLN A 224 7.67 -42.48 29.71
CA GLN A 224 7.60 -43.92 29.39
C GLN A 224 8.43 -44.78 30.34
N LYS A 225 9.56 -44.28 30.85
CA LYS A 225 10.40 -44.98 31.84
C LYS A 225 9.67 -45.20 33.17
N LYS A 226 8.91 -44.21 33.64
CA LYS A 226 8.19 -44.27 34.93
C LYS A 226 6.98 -45.21 34.85
N LEU A 227 6.30 -45.23 33.69
CA LEU A 227 5.22 -46.18 33.38
C LEU A 227 5.70 -47.63 33.32
N LYS A 228 6.87 -47.89 32.69
CA LYS A 228 7.46 -49.24 32.66
C LYS A 228 7.87 -49.72 34.05
N LYS A 229 8.45 -48.85 34.89
CA LYS A 229 8.85 -49.20 36.26
C LYS A 229 7.64 -49.52 37.15
N GLN A 230 6.55 -48.76 37.04
CA GLN A 230 5.31 -49.07 37.76
C GLN A 230 4.67 -50.39 37.32
N LYS A 231 4.69 -50.71 36.02
CA LYS A 231 4.21 -52.00 35.53
C LYS A 231 5.04 -53.20 35.99
N LEU A 232 6.33 -53.00 36.24
CA LEU A 232 7.23 -54.04 36.73
C LEU A 232 7.00 -54.32 38.22
N MET A 233 6.83 -53.26 39.01
CA MET A 233 6.53 -53.36 40.46
C MET A 233 5.12 -53.89 40.76
N ALA A 234 4.18 -53.78 39.82
CA ALA A 234 2.81 -54.29 39.95
C ALA A 234 2.66 -55.76 39.51
N ARG A 235 3.78 -56.42 39.14
CA ARG A 235 3.81 -57.80 38.65
C ARG A 235 4.52 -58.76 39.62
N GLU A 236 5.12 -58.22 40.67
CA GLU A 236 5.54 -58.96 41.88
C GLU A 236 4.36 -59.02 42.86
#